data_AF-A0A835TCZ8-F1
#
_entry.id   AF-A0A835TCZ8-F1
#
_cell.length_a   1.000
_cell.length_b   1.000
_cell.length_c   1.000
_cell.angle_alpha   90.00
_cell.angle_beta   90.00
_cell.angle_gamma   90.00
#
_symmetry.space_group_name_H-M   'P 1'
#
loop_
_entity.id
_entity.type
_entity.pdbx_description
1 polymer ?
#
loop_
_entity_poly.entity_id
_entity_poly.type
_entity_poly.pdbx_seq_one_letter_code
_entity_poly.pdbx_strand_id
1 'polypeptide(L)'
;MVHSNLSAALLQAGDKEAALESARKAVESSPYGFHNSTVRLIDCLYALARYGEAAEVCRRAVQADSSFAFRQEYQVIKRALQGAGQKV
;
A
#
# COMPACT_ATOMS: atom_id res chain seq x y z
N MET A 1 -8.44 4.17 -10.61
CA MET A 1 -8.52 5.57 -10.13
C MET A 1 -9.59 5.75 -9.05
N VAL A 2 -10.83 5.31 -9.27
CA VAL A 2 -11.94 5.45 -8.29
C VAL A 2 -11.66 4.74 -6.96
N HIS A 3 -11.23 3.47 -6.99
CA HIS A 3 -10.97 2.72 -5.75
C HIS A 3 -9.79 3.26 -4.93
N SER A 4 -8.80 3.87 -5.58
CA SER A 4 -7.66 4.51 -4.91
C SER A 4 -8.09 5.78 -4.16
N ASN A 5 -9.02 6.58 -4.70
CA ASN A 5 -9.52 7.76 -3.98
C ASN A 5 -10.52 7.38 -2.89
N LEU A 6 -11.29 6.31 -3.11
CA LEU A 6 -12.22 5.77 -2.12
C LEU A 6 -11.49 5.27 -0.87
N SER A 7 -10.41 4.49 -1.01
CA SER A 7 -9.66 4.01 0.17
C SER A 7 -9.05 5.15 0.99
N ALA A 8 -8.58 6.21 0.34
CA ALA A 8 -8.08 7.39 1.04
C ALA A 8 -9.18 8.17 1.78
N ALA A 9 -10.38 8.26 1.20
CA ALA A 9 -11.52 8.89 1.87
C ALA A 9 -11.97 8.06 3.08
N LEU A 10 -12.04 6.73 2.94
CA LEU A 10 -12.41 5.82 4.02
C LEU A 10 -11.39 5.83 5.16
N LEU A 11 -10.08 5.88 4.85
CA LEU A 11 -9.04 6.05 5.86
C LEU A 11 -9.21 7.34 6.66
N GLN A 12 -9.52 8.46 6.00
CA GLN A 12 -9.76 9.74 6.67
C GLN A 12 -11.05 9.73 7.49
N ALA A 13 -12.07 8.97 7.06
CA ALA A 13 -13.30 8.77 7.82
C ALA A 13 -13.13 7.82 9.02
N GLY A 14 -11.98 7.16 9.16
CA GLY A 14 -11.68 6.22 10.23
C GLY A 14 -12.14 4.78 9.98
N ASP A 15 -12.79 4.52 8.85
CA ASP A 15 -13.21 3.17 8.43
C ASP A 15 -12.05 2.48 7.69
N LYS A 16 -11.05 2.07 8.47
CA LYS A 16 -9.78 1.54 7.97
C LYS A 16 -9.95 0.17 7.30
N GLU A 17 -10.91 -0.63 7.74
CA GLU A 17 -11.24 -1.94 7.22
C GLU A 17 -11.90 -1.84 5.84
N ALA A 18 -12.89 -0.95 5.68
CA ALA A 18 -13.47 -0.69 4.36
C ALA A 18 -12.46 -0.06 3.40
N ALA A 19 -11.54 0.78 3.93
CA ALA A 19 -10.44 1.32 3.14
C ALA A 19 -9.51 0.22 2.62
N LEU A 20 -9.18 -0.75 3.47
CA LEU A 20 -8.36 -1.90 3.09
C LEU A 20 -9.02 -2.74 1.99
N GLU A 21 -10.32 -3.04 2.11
CA GLU A 21 -11.06 -3.77 1.07
C GLU A 21 -11.06 -3.01 -0.26
N SER A 22 -11.31 -1.71 -0.21
CA SER A 22 -11.28 -0.84 -1.39
C SER A 22 -9.89 -0.80 -2.04
N ALA A 23 -8.83 -0.75 -1.23
CA ALA A 23 -7.46 -0.76 -1.73
C ALA A 23 -7.07 -2.11 -2.35
N ARG A 24 -7.54 -3.24 -1.82
CA ARG A 24 -7.33 -4.57 -2.42
C ARG A 24 -7.96 -4.66 -3.81
N LYS A 25 -9.23 -4.26 -3.94
CA LYS A 25 -9.93 -4.17 -5.23
C LYS A 25 -9.21 -3.24 -6.21
N ALA A 26 -8.64 -2.14 -5.71
CA ALA A 26 -7.85 -1.23 -6.52
C ALA A 26 -6.61 -1.93 -7.11
N VAL A 27 -5.87 -2.70 -6.32
CA VAL A 27 -4.69 -3.45 -6.78
C VAL A 27 -5.08 -4.54 -7.79
N GLU A 28 -6.14 -5.30 -7.51
CA GLU A 28 -6.65 -6.35 -8.41
C GLU A 28 -7.06 -5.81 -9.78
N SER A 29 -7.62 -4.60 -9.82
CA SER A 29 -8.06 -3.94 -11.06
C SER A 29 -7.00 -3.05 -11.70
N SER A 30 -5.80 -2.94 -11.11
CA SER A 30 -4.77 -2.02 -11.60
C SER A 30 -3.96 -2.63 -12.73
N PRO A 31 -3.75 -1.90 -13.83
CA PRO A 31 -2.81 -2.30 -14.86
C PRO A 31 -1.40 -2.45 -14.29
N TYR A 32 -0.61 -3.34 -14.89
CA TYR A 32 0.80 -3.50 -14.56
C TYR A 32 1.54 -2.15 -14.64
N GLY A 33 2.41 -1.86 -13.65
CA GLY A 33 3.12 -0.59 -13.52
C GLY A 33 2.32 0.54 -12.84
N PHE A 34 1.03 0.34 -12.52
CA PHE A 34 0.22 1.32 -11.80
C PHE A 34 0.38 1.18 -10.27
N HIS A 35 1.47 1.74 -9.76
CA HIS A 35 1.90 1.56 -8.37
C HIS A 35 1.09 2.32 -7.31
N ASN A 36 0.24 3.28 -7.71
CA ASN A 36 -0.52 4.10 -6.74
C ASN A 36 -1.51 3.24 -5.92
N SER A 37 -2.10 2.21 -6.52
CA SER A 37 -3.00 1.30 -5.80
C SER A 37 -2.26 0.45 -4.78
N THR A 38 -1.03 0.03 -5.10
CA THR A 38 -0.14 -0.70 -4.18
C THR A 38 0.25 0.17 -2.98
N VAL A 39 0.63 1.43 -3.22
CA VAL A 39 0.92 2.40 -2.16
C VAL A 39 -0.29 2.57 -1.23
N ARG A 40 -1.48 2.77 -1.80
CA ARG A 40 -2.73 2.88 -1.04
C ARG A 40 -3.01 1.66 -0.17
N LEU A 41 -2.76 0.45 -0.68
CA LEU A 41 -2.92 -0.79 0.08
C LEU A 41 -1.95 -0.85 1.26
N ILE A 42 -0.70 -0.46 1.04
CA ILE A 42 0.32 -0.39 2.10
C ILE A 42 -0.07 0.62 3.18
N ASP A 43 -0.54 1.81 2.79
CA ASP A 43 -1.00 2.85 3.72
C ASP A 43 -2.18 2.34 4.58
N CYS A 44 -3.14 1.64 3.97
CA CYS A 44 -4.27 1.06 4.70
C CYS A 44 -3.82 0.01 5.72
N LEU A 45 -2.91 -0.88 5.32
CA LEU A 45 -2.33 -1.89 6.21
C LEU A 45 -1.53 -1.25 7.36
N TYR A 46 -0.80 -0.17 7.06
CA TYR A 46 -0.05 0.58 8.06
C TYR A 46 -0.97 1.28 9.07
N ALA A 47 -2.05 1.91 8.61
CA ALA A 47 -3.06 2.55 9.46
C ALA A 47 -3.77 1.56 10.40
N LEU A 48 -3.86 0.29 9.99
CA LEU A 48 -4.37 -0.84 10.77
C LEU A 48 -3.31 -1.49 11.68
N ALA A 49 -2.10 -0.96 11.74
CA ALA A 49 -0.94 -1.56 12.42
C ALA A 49 -0.58 -2.98 11.94
N ARG A 50 -1.02 -3.38 10.73
CA ARG A 50 -0.74 -4.67 10.09
C ARG A 50 0.58 -4.60 9.34
N TYR A 51 1.65 -4.26 10.05
CA TYR A 51 2.95 -3.93 9.45
C TYR A 51 3.60 -5.11 8.70
N GLY A 52 3.43 -6.35 9.19
CA GLY A 52 3.96 -7.53 8.53
C GLY A 52 3.34 -7.76 7.14
N GLU A 53 2.03 -7.53 7.00
CA GLU A 53 1.35 -7.61 5.71
C GLU A 53 1.73 -6.45 4.79
N ALA A 54 1.84 -5.24 5.33
CA ALA A 54 2.32 -4.09 4.57
C ALA A 54 3.72 -4.35 3.99
N ALA A 55 4.59 -5.00 4.78
CA ALA A 55 5.93 -5.39 4.35
C ALA A 55 5.91 -6.45 3.26
N GLU A 56 5.04 -7.45 3.37
CA GLU A 56 4.87 -8.47 2.33
C GLU A 56 4.38 -7.88 1.01
N VAL A 57 3.40 -6.97 1.05
CA VAL A 57 2.93 -6.26 -0.14
C VAL A 57 4.05 -5.45 -0.79
N CYS A 58 4.85 -4.75 0.02
CA CYS A 58 6.00 -3.98 -0.46
C CYS A 58 7.03 -4.87 -1.17
N ARG A 59 7.40 -6.01 -0.58
CA ARG A 59 8.33 -6.98 -1.19
C ARG A 59 7.78 -7.55 -2.50
N ARG A 60 6.52 -7.97 -2.50
CA ARG A 60 5.85 -8.49 -3.71
C ARG A 60 5.78 -7.45 -4.82
N ALA A 61 5.57 -6.19 -4.48
CA ALA A 61 5.55 -5.10 -5.45
C ALA A 61 6.91 -4.90 -6.12
N VAL A 62 8.00 -4.89 -5.35
CA VAL A 62 9.37 -4.81 -5.90
C VAL A 62 9.71 -6.04 -6.74
N GLN A 63 9.30 -7.24 -6.30
CA GLN A 63 9.53 -8.48 -7.07
C GLN A 63 8.75 -8.52 -8.38
N ALA A 64 7.51 -8.02 -8.38
CA ALA A 64 6.67 -7.97 -9.57
C ALA A 64 7.16 -6.90 -10.54
N ASP A 65 7.58 -5.75 -10.04
CA ASP A 65 8.10 -4.64 -10.83
C ASP A 65 9.20 -3.89 -10.07
N SER A 66 10.45 -4.12 -10.46
CA SER A 66 11.62 -3.48 -9.87
C SER A 66 11.58 -1.95 -9.96
N SER A 67 10.82 -1.36 -10.88
CA SER A 67 10.64 0.09 -10.96
C SER A 67 9.96 0.68 -9.72
N PHE A 68 9.20 -0.14 -8.97
CA PHE A 68 8.58 0.26 -7.72
C PHE A 68 9.63 0.71 -6.68
N ALA A 69 10.79 0.08 -6.63
CA ALA A 69 11.86 0.43 -5.68
C ALA A 69 12.47 1.82 -5.93
N PHE A 70 12.32 2.36 -7.15
CA PHE A 70 12.82 3.68 -7.53
C PHE A 70 11.78 4.80 -7.33
N ARG A 71 10.56 4.46 -6.94
CA ARG A 71 9.51 5.43 -6.59
C ARG A 71 9.91 6.20 -5.33
N GLN A 72 9.54 7.48 -5.28
CA GLN A 72 9.80 8.31 -4.09
C GLN A 72 8.99 7.79 -2.89
N GLU A 73 7.76 7.33 -3.13
CA GLU A 73 6.86 6.78 -2.12
C GLU A 73 7.44 5.52 -1.47
N TYR A 74 8.15 4.68 -2.23
CA TYR A 74 8.77 3.47 -1.72
C TYR A 74 9.78 3.76 -0.60
N GLN A 75 10.57 4.84 -0.71
CA GLN A 75 11.54 5.20 0.33
C GLN A 75 10.85 5.58 1.65
N VAL A 76 9.73 6.29 1.57
CA VAL A 76 8.92 6.67 2.74
C VAL A 76 8.32 5.42 3.39
N ILE A 77 7.71 4.55 2.58
CA ILE A 77 7.14 3.27 3.02
C ILE A 77 8.19 2.40 3.70
N LYS A 78 9.36 2.24 3.06
CA LYS A 78 10.46 1.44 3.58
C LYS A 78 10.91 1.94 4.94
N ARG A 79 11.10 3.25 5.10
CA ARG A 79 11.49 3.84 6.38
C ARG A 79 10.41 3.66 7.45
N ALA A 80 9.14 3.84 7.10
CA ALA A 80 8.01 3.67 8.02
C ALA A 80 7.90 2.22 8.51
N LEU A 81 8.09 1.25 7.62
CA LEU A 81 8.05 -0.18 7.94
C LEU A 81 9.28 -0.62 8.75
N GLN A 82 10.47 -0.10 8.44
CA GLN A 82 11.67 -0.31 9.26
C GLN A 82 11.50 0.23 10.68
N GLY A 83 10.89 1.41 10.83
CA GLY A 83 10.54 1.97 12.15
C GLY A 83 9.55 1.10 12.93
N ALA A 84 8.68 0.36 12.22
CA ALA A 84 7.77 -0.64 12.79
C ALA A 84 8.41 -2.04 12.95
N GLY A 85 9.74 -2.15 12.82
CA GLY A 85 10.49 -3.40 12.98
C GLY A 85 10.42 -4.37 11.80
N GLN A 86 9.86 -3.96 10.66
CA GLN A 86 9.72 -4.81 9.47
C GLN A 86 10.86 -4.62 8.48
N LYS A 87 11.22 -5.69 7.78
CA LYS A 87 12.22 -5.67 6.70
C LYS A 87 11.51 -5.74 5.34
N VAL A 88 11.80 -4.79 4.46
CA VAL A 88 11.27 -4.70 3.10
C VAL A 88 12.39 -4.43 2.10
#